data_AF-A0A6G3XX35-F1
#
_entry.id   AF-A0A6G3XX35-F1
#
_cell.length_a   1.000
_cell.length_b   1.000
_cell.length_c   1.000
_cell.angle_alpha   90.00
_cell.angle_beta   90.00
_cell.angle_gamma   90.00
#
_symmetry.space_group_name_H-M   'P 1'
#
loop_
_entity.id
_entity.type
_entity.pdbx_description
1 polymer ?
#
loop_
_entity_poly.entity_id
_entity_poly.type
_entity_poly.pdbx_seq_one_letter_code
_entity_poly.pdbx_strand_id
1 'polypeptide(L)'
;GGLAVEYLLLTAEFIAWVQVLIYVGSVVVLLLFGLMLTRAPIGRSPDADSGNRWVALGVAVAAAAALVWVVVDAFRTTWIDLDGPAQGSTEVTGSFLFRNWVLPFEALSVLLLAALVGAIVLSRKRDTDTTVRPGTNRTDKP
;
A
#
# COMPACT_ATOMS: atom_id res chain seq x y z
N GLY A 1 10.93 -1.13 10.34
CA GLY A 1 12.16 -1.08 11.14
C GLY A 1 13.16 -2.08 10.62
N GLY A 2 13.02 -3.37 10.98
CA GLY A 2 13.97 -4.44 10.62
C GLY A 2 14.35 -4.50 9.14
N LEU A 3 13.37 -4.54 8.22
CA LEU A 3 13.63 -4.62 6.78
C LEU A 3 14.48 -3.45 6.22
N ALA A 4 14.29 -2.23 6.73
CA ALA A 4 15.10 -1.09 6.27
C ALA A 4 16.56 -1.23 6.72
N VAL A 5 16.78 -1.79 7.92
CA VAL A 5 18.13 -2.11 8.41
C VAL A 5 18.75 -3.23 7.59
N GLU A 6 17.98 -4.27 7.24
CA GLU A 6 18.44 -5.34 6.34
C GLU A 6 18.84 -4.80 4.96
N TYR A 7 18.07 -3.86 4.39
CA TYR A 7 18.45 -3.20 3.14
C TYR A 7 19.75 -2.39 3.26
N LEU A 8 19.96 -1.67 4.37
CA LEU A 8 21.23 -0.99 4.61
C LEU A 8 22.40 -1.98 4.71
N LEU A 9 22.20 -3.12 5.37
CA LEU A 9 23.21 -4.19 5.47
C LEU A 9 23.53 -4.82 4.10
N LEU A 10 22.56 -4.83 3.19
CA LEU A 10 22.74 -5.29 1.80
C LEU A 10 23.27 -4.19 0.86
N THR A 11 23.75 -3.06 1.39
CA THR A 11 24.21 -1.90 0.61
C THR A 11 23.12 -1.29 -0.29
N ALA A 12 21.85 -1.55 0.01
CA ALA A 12 20.68 -1.00 -0.67
C ALA A 12 20.17 0.28 -0.01
N GLU A 13 21.05 1.29 0.08
CA GLU A 13 20.80 2.52 0.82
C GLU A 13 19.59 3.31 0.30
N PHE A 14 19.48 3.48 -1.03
CA PHE A 14 18.38 4.23 -1.61
C PHE A 14 17.01 3.63 -1.24
N ILE A 15 16.88 2.30 -1.34
CA ILE A 15 15.63 1.59 -1.03
C ILE A 15 15.33 1.65 0.47
N ALA A 16 16.34 1.55 1.32
CA ALA A 16 16.16 1.69 2.77
C ALA A 16 15.52 3.06 3.14
N TRP A 17 16.02 4.16 2.54
CA TRP A 17 15.45 5.49 2.77
C TRP A 17 14.03 5.61 2.21
N VAL A 18 13.78 5.13 0.99
CA VAL A 18 12.44 5.12 0.39
C VAL A 18 11.44 4.34 1.25
N GLN A 19 11.86 3.21 1.82
CA GLN A 19 11.03 2.41 2.73
C GLN A 19 10.59 3.22 3.95
N VAL A 20 11.50 3.96 4.58
CA VAL A 20 11.14 4.79 5.74
C VAL A 20 10.24 5.95 5.31
N LEU A 21 10.59 6.68 4.25
CA LEU A 21 9.87 7.89 3.83
C LEU A 21 8.44 7.59 3.34
N ILE A 22 8.27 6.57 2.49
CA ILE A 22 6.96 6.29 1.87
C ILE A 22 6.14 5.37 2.76
N TYR A 23 6.69 4.21 3.16
CA TYR A 23 5.89 3.24 3.89
C TYR A 23 5.57 3.74 5.31
N VAL A 24 6.61 4.11 6.08
CA VAL A 24 6.39 4.60 7.45
C VAL A 24 5.87 6.03 7.44
N GLY A 25 6.50 6.94 6.68
CA GLY A 25 6.19 8.37 6.72
C GLY A 25 4.85 8.75 6.09
N SER A 26 4.39 8.01 5.07
CA SER A 26 3.17 8.36 4.32
C SER A 26 2.05 7.33 4.48
N VAL A 27 2.30 6.06 4.12
CA VAL A 27 1.25 5.02 4.05
C VAL A 27 0.72 4.64 5.42
N VAL A 28 1.61 4.26 6.35
CA VAL A 28 1.21 3.86 7.72
C VAL A 28 0.54 5.03 8.42
N VAL A 29 1.08 6.24 8.31
CA VAL A 29 0.48 7.44 8.91
C VAL A 29 -0.93 7.71 8.35
N LEU A 30 -1.12 7.64 7.03
CA LEU A 30 -2.44 7.79 6.40
C LEU A 30 -3.44 6.71 6.88
N LEU A 31 -2.99 5.45 6.96
CA LEU A 31 -3.81 4.35 7.47
C LEU A 31 -4.21 4.58 8.93
N LEU A 32 -3.27 5.04 9.77
CA LEU A 32 -3.54 5.37 11.17
C LEU A 32 -4.54 6.52 11.29
N PHE A 33 -4.40 7.58 10.49
CA PHE A 33 -5.41 8.66 10.45
C PHE A 33 -6.79 8.13 10.05
N GLY A 34 -6.87 7.28 9.01
CA GLY A 34 -8.12 6.65 8.60
C GLY A 34 -8.74 5.76 9.69
N LEU A 35 -7.92 4.95 10.36
CA LEU A 35 -8.33 4.12 11.50
C LEU A 35 -8.84 4.96 12.68
N MET A 36 -8.15 6.06 13.01
CA MET A 36 -8.56 6.97 14.08
C MET A 36 -9.90 7.64 13.78
N LEU A 37 -10.14 8.03 12.52
CA LEU A 37 -11.41 8.63 12.10
C LEU A 37 -12.58 7.64 12.06
N THR A 38 -12.31 6.36 11.80
CA THR A 38 -13.36 5.35 11.62
C THR A 38 -13.84 4.69 12.91
N ARG A 39 -13.20 4.93 14.08
CA ARG A 39 -13.55 4.34 15.39
C ARG A 39 -13.92 2.84 15.26
N ALA A 40 -13.08 2.08 14.56
CA ALA A 40 -13.33 0.65 14.34
C ALA A 40 -13.51 -0.06 15.70
N PRO A 41 -14.58 -0.87 15.91
CA PRO A 41 -14.76 -1.63 17.14
C PRO A 41 -13.57 -2.58 17.34
N ILE A 42 -12.77 -2.33 18.38
CA ILE A 42 -11.64 -3.20 18.73
C ILE A 42 -12.17 -4.28 19.67
N GLY A 43 -12.46 -5.47 19.15
CA GLY A 43 -12.97 -6.60 19.93
C GLY A 43 -13.11 -7.88 19.10
N ARG A 44 -13.23 -9.04 19.77
CA ARG A 44 -13.57 -10.30 19.10
C ARG A 44 -15.00 -10.19 18.59
N SER A 45 -15.16 -10.11 17.27
CA SER A 45 -16.46 -10.28 16.65
C SER A 45 -16.73 -11.78 16.50
N PRO A 46 -17.84 -12.32 17.04
CA PRO A 46 -18.24 -13.72 16.79
C PRO A 46 -18.36 -14.04 15.30
N ASP A 47 -18.68 -13.05 14.46
CA ASP A 47 -18.77 -13.19 12.99
C ASP A 47 -17.41 -13.27 12.29
N ALA A 48 -16.31 -12.90 12.95
CA ALA A 48 -14.96 -13.02 12.39
C ALA A 48 -14.33 -14.41 12.63
N ASP A 49 -14.89 -15.22 13.52
CA ASP A 49 -14.35 -16.54 13.86
C ASP A 49 -14.98 -17.62 12.98
N SER A 50 -14.39 -17.83 11.80
CA SER A 50 -14.82 -18.91 10.92
C SER A 50 -14.34 -20.27 11.45
N GLY A 51 -15.22 -21.27 11.49
CA GLY A 51 -14.87 -22.65 11.84
C GLY A 51 -13.80 -23.28 10.93
N ASN A 52 -13.49 -22.63 9.80
CA ASN A 52 -12.52 -23.06 8.81
C ASN A 52 -11.06 -22.73 9.17
N ARG A 53 -10.78 -22.23 10.37
CA ARG A 53 -9.43 -21.89 10.86
C ARG A 53 -8.39 -23.00 10.67
N TRP A 54 -8.80 -24.25 10.80
CA TRP A 54 -7.91 -25.41 10.61
C TRP A 54 -7.54 -25.64 9.14
N VAL A 55 -8.50 -25.43 8.23
CA VAL A 55 -8.23 -25.48 6.78
C VAL A 55 -7.36 -24.30 6.37
N ALA A 56 -7.66 -23.09 6.86
CA ALA A 56 -6.85 -21.90 6.61
C ALA A 56 -5.41 -22.07 7.12
N LEU A 57 -5.23 -22.64 8.31
CA LEU A 57 -3.92 -22.97 8.86
C LEU A 57 -3.20 -24.01 7.98
N GLY A 58 -3.90 -25.07 7.54
CA GLY A 58 -3.35 -26.07 6.65
C GLY A 58 -2.86 -25.48 5.33
N VAL A 59 -3.64 -24.60 4.71
CA VAL A 59 -3.26 -23.89 3.48
C VAL A 59 -2.08 -22.94 3.73
N ALA A 60 -2.08 -22.18 4.83
CA ALA A 60 -0.98 -21.28 5.18
C ALA A 60 0.34 -22.05 5.38
N VAL A 61 0.30 -23.17 6.09
CA VAL A 61 1.48 -24.03 6.32
C VAL A 61 1.94 -24.67 5.01
N ALA A 62 1.02 -25.20 4.19
CA ALA A 62 1.36 -25.78 2.90
C ALA A 62 1.99 -24.74 1.96
N ALA A 63 1.45 -23.52 1.91
CA ALA A 63 1.99 -22.42 1.13
C ALA A 63 3.38 -21.99 1.62
N ALA A 64 3.57 -21.87 2.94
CA ALA A 64 4.86 -21.55 3.54
C ALA A 64 5.91 -22.63 3.26
N ALA A 65 5.55 -23.91 3.42
CA ALA A 65 6.43 -25.04 3.12
C ALA A 65 6.79 -25.11 1.63
N ALA A 66 5.82 -24.90 0.75
CA ALA A 66 6.07 -24.83 -0.69
C ALA A 66 7.00 -23.68 -1.06
N LEU A 67 6.82 -22.49 -0.47
CA LEU A 67 7.70 -21.34 -0.67
C LEU A 67 9.13 -21.65 -0.21
N VAL A 68 9.30 -22.22 0.99
CA VAL A 68 10.61 -22.63 1.52
C VAL A 68 11.26 -23.66 0.60
N TRP A 69 10.50 -24.67 0.16
CA TRP A 69 11.00 -25.70 -0.75
C TRP A 69 11.48 -25.10 -2.08
N VAL A 70 10.68 -24.23 -2.71
CA VAL A 70 11.06 -23.54 -3.95
C VAL A 70 12.30 -22.68 -3.76
N VAL A 71 12.40 -21.91 -2.68
CA VAL A 71 13.58 -21.07 -2.39
C VAL A 71 14.81 -21.95 -2.22
N VAL A 72 14.75 -23.00 -1.39
CA VAL A 72 15.89 -23.91 -1.19
C VAL A 72 16.28 -24.59 -2.51
N ASP A 73 15.32 -25.04 -3.30
CA ASP A 73 15.56 -25.68 -4.60
C ASP A 73 16.24 -24.74 -5.60
N ALA A 74 15.78 -23.48 -5.66
CA ALA A 74 16.31 -22.47 -6.59
C ALA A 74 17.72 -21.98 -6.21
N PHE A 75 18.03 -21.88 -4.92
CA PHE A 75 19.31 -21.34 -4.44
C PHE A 75 20.36 -22.40 -4.13
N ARG A 76 20.02 -23.70 -4.03
CA ARG A 76 21.00 -24.76 -3.72
C ARG A 76 22.16 -24.89 -4.73
N THR A 77 21.96 -24.46 -5.97
CA THR A 77 22.96 -24.55 -7.05
C THR A 77 23.56 -23.21 -7.46
N THR A 78 23.19 -22.12 -6.78
CA THR A 78 23.53 -20.76 -7.20
C THR A 78 24.62 -20.21 -6.30
N TRP A 79 25.79 -19.94 -6.89
CA TRP A 79 26.86 -19.20 -6.24
C TRP A 79 26.54 -17.71 -6.34
N ILE A 80 26.40 -17.03 -5.19
CA ILE A 80 26.18 -15.58 -5.15
C ILE A 80 27.53 -14.92 -5.35
N ASP A 81 27.73 -14.33 -6.52
CA ASP A 81 28.91 -13.52 -6.82
C ASP A 81 28.76 -12.15 -6.14
N LEU A 82 29.61 -11.88 -5.15
CA LEU A 82 29.59 -10.65 -4.35
C LEU A 82 30.54 -9.58 -4.91
N ASP A 83 31.23 -9.85 -6.03
CA ASP A 83 32.27 -8.98 -6.58
C ASP A 83 31.71 -7.88 -7.52
N GLY A 84 30.39 -7.80 -7.68
CA GLY A 84 29.71 -6.78 -8.48
C GLY A 84 29.66 -5.40 -7.79
N PRO A 85 29.63 -4.27 -8.55
CA PRO A 85 29.47 -2.94 -7.97
C PRO A 85 28.21 -2.88 -7.10
N ALA A 86 28.27 -2.18 -5.97
CA ALA A 86 27.12 -1.98 -5.07
C ALA A 86 25.93 -1.36 -5.84
N GLN A 87 24.97 -2.21 -6.25
CA GLN A 87 23.84 -1.81 -7.10
C GLN A 87 22.79 -0.98 -6.36
N GLY A 88 22.97 -0.76 -5.05
CA GLY A 88 22.03 -0.07 -4.18
C GLY A 88 22.24 1.44 -4.04
N SER A 89 23.22 2.01 -4.73
CA SER A 89 23.45 3.46 -4.77
C SER A 89 22.34 4.19 -5.54
N THR A 90 22.03 5.42 -5.10
CA THR A 90 21.08 6.33 -5.74
C THR A 90 21.44 6.63 -7.20
N GLU A 91 22.74 6.78 -7.51
CA GLU A 91 23.20 7.11 -8.87
C GLU A 91 22.90 5.96 -9.84
N VAL A 92 23.25 4.73 -9.44
CA VAL A 92 23.00 3.53 -10.24
C VAL A 92 21.49 3.34 -10.43
N THR A 93 20.72 3.37 -9.35
CA THR A 93 19.26 3.18 -9.39
C THR A 93 18.57 4.23 -10.26
N GLY A 94 18.95 5.50 -10.12
CA GLY A 94 18.39 6.59 -10.92
C GLY A 94 18.70 6.43 -12.41
N SER A 95 19.94 6.06 -12.75
CA SER A 95 20.32 5.82 -14.15
C SER A 95 19.53 4.68 -14.80
N PHE A 96 19.29 3.59 -14.06
CA PHE A 96 18.47 2.48 -14.55
C PHE A 96 17.00 2.85 -14.70
N LEU A 97 16.45 3.60 -13.74
CA LEU A 97 15.05 4.04 -13.75
C LEU A 97 14.74 4.90 -14.98
N PHE A 98 15.61 5.87 -15.28
CA PHE A 98 15.39 6.84 -16.36
C PHE A 98 15.96 6.43 -17.73
N ARG A 99 16.65 5.29 -17.83
CA ARG A 99 17.15 4.78 -19.14
C ARG A 99 16.48 3.48 -19.55
N ASN A 100 16.38 2.53 -18.63
CA ASN A 100 15.86 1.19 -18.93
C ASN A 100 14.38 1.04 -18.56
N TRP A 101 13.91 1.79 -17.54
CA TRP A 101 12.56 1.68 -16.99
C TRP A 101 11.69 2.93 -17.24
N VAL A 102 11.92 3.63 -18.35
CA VAL A 102 11.19 4.85 -18.69
C VAL A 102 9.69 4.60 -18.83
N LEU A 103 9.29 3.54 -19.55
CA LEU A 103 7.87 3.24 -19.77
C LEU A 103 7.12 2.94 -18.46
N PRO A 104 7.63 2.05 -17.56
CA PRO A 104 6.99 1.86 -16.26
C PRO A 104 6.99 3.11 -15.37
N PHE A 105 8.05 3.92 -15.43
CA PHE A 105 8.10 5.20 -14.69
C PHE A 105 6.99 6.16 -15.15
N GLU A 106 6.81 6.31 -16.46
CA GLU A 106 5.76 7.14 -17.02
C GLU A 106 4.36 6.62 -16.63
N ALA A 107 4.13 5.31 -16.74
CA ALA A 107 2.87 4.69 -16.32
C ALA A 107 2.58 4.92 -14.83
N LEU A 108 3.59 4.84 -13.96
CA LEU A 108 3.45 5.16 -12.54
C LEU A 108 3.11 6.64 -12.31
N SER A 109 3.70 7.56 -13.08
CA SER A 109 3.39 8.99 -12.95
C SER A 109 1.91 9.29 -13.26
N VAL A 110 1.38 8.68 -14.33
CA VAL A 110 -0.04 8.79 -14.71
C VAL A 110 -0.93 8.11 -13.68
N LEU A 111 -0.53 6.94 -13.16
CA LEU A 111 -1.25 6.25 -12.10
C LEU A 111 -1.35 7.10 -10.83
N LEU A 112 -0.26 7.74 -10.40
CA LEU A 112 -0.24 8.61 -9.23
C LEU A 112 -1.09 9.86 -9.43
N LEU A 113 -1.03 10.46 -10.63
CA LEU A 113 -1.91 11.57 -11.00
C LEU A 113 -3.38 11.16 -10.94
N ALA A 114 -3.73 10.01 -11.52
CA ALA A 114 -5.09 9.47 -11.50
C ALA A 114 -5.55 9.17 -10.07
N ALA A 115 -4.67 8.61 -9.22
CA ALA A 115 -4.97 8.36 -7.81
C ALA A 115 -5.24 9.65 -7.03
N LEU A 116 -4.45 10.70 -7.25
CA LEU A 116 -4.65 12.01 -6.62
C LEU A 116 -6.00 12.63 -7.04
N VAL A 117 -6.30 12.64 -8.34
CA VAL A 117 -7.59 13.12 -8.86
C VAL A 117 -8.74 12.30 -8.29
N GLY A 118 -8.60 10.97 -8.26
CA GLY A 118 -9.59 10.06 -7.67
C GLY A 118 -9.85 10.35 -6.19
N ALA A 119 -8.81 10.56 -5.40
CA ALA A 119 -8.92 10.93 -3.99
C ALA A 119 -9.63 12.27 -3.79
N ILE A 120 -9.30 13.29 -4.59
CA ILE A 120 -9.94 14.63 -4.53
C ILE A 120 -11.42 14.54 -4.89
N VAL A 121 -11.77 13.83 -5.96
CA VAL A 121 -13.16 13.67 -6.39
C VAL A 121 -13.97 12.91 -5.35
N LEU A 122 -13.41 11.85 -4.76
CA LEU A 122 -14.05 11.07 -3.71
C LEU A 122 -14.23 11.87 -2.41
N SER A 123 -13.26 12.72 -2.05
CA SER A 123 -13.31 13.55 -0.85
C SER A 123 -14.26 14.75 -0.97
N ARG A 124 -14.74 15.08 -2.18
CA ARG A 124 -15.62 16.24 -2.39
C ARG A 124 -17.03 15.93 -1.88
N LYS A 125 -17.45 16.62 -0.82
CA LYS A 125 -18.82 16.59 -0.31
C LYS A 125 -19.76 17.28 -1.31
N ARG A 126 -20.87 16.63 -1.66
CA ARG A 126 -21.91 17.24 -2.52
C ARG A 126 -22.82 18.08 -1.64
N ASP A 127 -22.71 19.40 -1.73
CA ASP A 127 -23.71 20.30 -1.18
C ASP A 127 -24.91 20.29 -2.13
N THR A 128 -25.75 19.26 -2.00
CA THR A 128 -27.08 19.28 -2.61
C THR A 128 -27.96 20.10 -1.70
N ASP A 129 -27.94 21.41 -1.94
CA ASP A 129 -28.84 22.35 -1.32
C ASP A 129 -30.26 21.95 -1.69
N THR A 130 -30.96 21.43 -0.68
CA THR A 130 -32.41 21.24 -0.69
C THR A 130 -33.03 22.60 -0.99
N THR A 131 -33.41 22.83 -2.25
CA THR A 131 -34.34 23.90 -2.60
C THR A 131 -35.67 23.59 -1.90
N VAL A 132 -35.77 24.12 -0.69
CA VAL A 132 -36.98 24.27 0.10
C VAL A 132 -38.05 24.82 -0.84
N ARG A 133 -39.03 23.99 -1.20
CA ARG A 133 -40.26 24.44 -1.85
C ARG A 133 -40.92 25.45 -0.90
N PRO A 134 -41.11 26.73 -1.29
CA PRO A 134 -41.86 27.66 -0.48
C PRO A 134 -43.31 27.16 -0.37
N GLY A 135 -43.76 26.96 0.87
CA GLY A 135 -45.14 26.59 1.18
C GLY A 135 -46.10 27.57 0.52
N THR A 136 -47.04 27.04 -0.25
CA THR A 136 -48.19 27.78 -0.78
C THR A 136 -49.01 28.29 0.39
N ASN A 137 -48.88 29.58 0.67
CA ASN A 137 -49.68 30.28 1.67
C ASN A 137 -51.11 30.37 1.11
N ARG A 138 -51.96 29.41 1.49
CA ARG A 138 -53.37 29.37 1.10
C ARG A 138 -54.08 30.52 1.81
N THR A 139 -54.39 31.54 1.02
CA THR A 139 -55.31 32.61 1.36
C THR A 139 -56.67 32.01 1.67
N ASP A 140 -57.10 32.10 2.93
CA ASP A 140 -58.52 32.08 3.27
C ASP A 140 -58.82 33.27 4.19
N LYS A 141 -59.43 34.26 3.54
CA LYS A 141 -60.35 35.28 4.06
C LYS A 141 -61.56 35.22 3.11
N PRO A 142 -62.77 35.64 3.51
CA PRO A 142 -63.09 36.62 4.55
C PRO A 142 -63.74 36.07 5.83
#